data_AF-A0A1G4VTB7-F1
#
_entry.id   AF-A0A1G4VTB7-F1
#
_cell.length_a   1.000
_cell.length_b   1.000
_cell.length_c   1.000
_cell.angle_alpha   90.00
_cell.angle_beta   90.00
_cell.angle_gamma   90.00
#
_symmetry.space_group_name_H-M   'P 1'
#
loop_
_entity.id
_entity.type
_entity.pdbx_description
1 polymer ?
#
loop_
_entity_poly.entity_id
_entity_poly.type
_entity_poly.pdbx_seq_one_letter_code
_entity_poly.pdbx_strand_id
1 'polypeptide(L)'
;MSGGEIAGIIFASGFALLVLFIGIPLTKLGKLLDESSNTVRSVNKEIEPMLAEARVTLTEANKQLKRIDQITKDVEQVSVNISSLVAVFTAAVGTPLTKIFGVTQGIFKAFGKRR
;
A
#
# COMPACT_ATOMS: atom_id res chain seq x y z
N MET A 1 52.28 -21.36 62.05
CA MET A 1 51.14 -20.79 61.31
C MET A 1 49.91 -21.01 62.14
N SER A 2 49.20 -19.93 62.50
CA SER A 2 47.96 -20.04 63.28
C SER A 2 46.81 -20.52 62.39
N GLY A 3 45.79 -21.19 62.96
CA GLY A 3 44.63 -21.66 62.19
C GLY A 3 43.86 -20.52 61.49
N GLY A 4 43.92 -19.31 62.05
CA GLY A 4 43.33 -18.11 61.45
C GLY A 4 44.03 -17.63 60.17
N GLU A 5 45.36 -17.72 60.10
CA GLU A 5 46.12 -17.34 58.89
C GLU A 5 45.81 -18.28 57.72
N ILE A 6 45.74 -19.58 57.99
CA ILE A 6 45.41 -20.60 56.97
C ILE A 6 43.98 -20.38 56.47
N ALA A 7 43.03 -20.15 57.37
CA ALA A 7 41.64 -19.84 57.02
C ALA A 7 41.54 -18.56 56.17
N GLY A 8 42.28 -17.50 56.52
CA GLY A 8 42.31 -16.25 55.78
C GLY A 8 42.81 -16.42 54.34
N ILE A 9 43.88 -17.17 54.13
CA ILE A 9 44.44 -17.43 52.79
C ILE A 9 43.46 -18.24 51.93
N ILE A 10 42.82 -19.27 52.50
CA ILE A 10 41.82 -20.07 51.79
C ILE A 10 40.63 -19.20 51.37
N PHE A 11 40.14 -18.36 52.29
CA PHE A 11 39.01 -17.49 52.02
C PHE A 11 39.33 -16.42 50.97
N ALA A 12 40.50 -15.78 51.07
CA ALA A 12 40.96 -14.80 50.09
C ALA A 12 41.12 -15.43 48.70
N SER A 13 41.70 -16.63 48.63
CA SER A 13 41.90 -17.34 47.36
C SER A 13 40.56 -17.77 46.74
N GLY A 14 39.62 -18.27 47.54
CA GLY A 14 38.27 -18.61 47.07
C GLY A 14 37.49 -17.39 46.59
N PHE A 15 37.56 -16.27 47.32
CA PHE A 15 36.92 -15.03 46.92
C PHE A 15 37.51 -14.46 45.63
N ALA A 16 38.84 -14.48 45.48
CA ALA A 16 39.50 -14.05 44.25
C ALA A 16 39.05 -14.88 43.03
N LEU A 17 38.91 -16.20 43.18
CA LEU A 17 38.37 -17.07 42.13
C LEU A 17 36.91 -16.74 41.80
N LEU A 18 36.08 -16.44 42.79
CA LEU A 18 34.69 -16.00 42.56
C LEU A 18 34.61 -14.68 41.80
N VAL A 19 35.46 -13.70 42.13
CA VAL A 19 35.53 -12.43 41.41
C VAL A 19 35.93 -12.64 39.96
N LEU A 20 36.93 -13.48 39.69
CA LEU A 20 37.31 -13.84 38.31
C LEU A 20 36.19 -14.55 37.57
N PHE A 21 35.51 -15.49 38.25
CA PHE A 21 34.39 -16.23 37.67
C PHE A 21 33.22 -15.32 37.31
N ILE A 22 32.89 -14.32 38.14
CA ILE A 22 31.80 -13.35 37.90
C ILE A 22 32.22 -12.22 36.95
N GLY A 23 33.51 -11.85 36.91
CA GLY A 23 34.02 -10.83 35.98
C GLY A 23 33.79 -11.20 34.51
N ILE A 24 33.93 -12.49 34.18
CA ILE A 24 33.70 -12.99 32.81
C ILE A 24 32.24 -12.76 32.34
N PRO A 25 31.18 -13.23 33.03
CA PRO A 25 29.81 -12.97 32.62
C PRO A 25 29.46 -11.49 32.65
N LEU A 26 29.96 -10.70 33.60
CA LEU A 26 29.70 -9.26 33.63
C LEU A 26 30.27 -8.54 32.40
N THR A 27 31.49 -8.87 31.99
CA THR A 27 32.10 -8.28 30.77
C THR A 27 31.36 -8.71 29.50
N LYS A 28 30.89 -9.97 29.44
CA LYS A 28 30.04 -10.42 28.33
C LYS A 28 28.71 -9.68 28.29
N LEU A 29 28.05 -9.50 29.43
CA LEU A 29 26.79 -8.75 29.53
C LEU A 29 26.96 -7.30 29.10
N GLY A 30 28.04 -6.63 29.52
CA GLY A 30 28.36 -5.28 29.05
C GLY A 30 28.45 -5.21 27.52
N LYS A 31 29.22 -6.12 26.91
CA LYS A 31 29.34 -6.20 25.44
C LYS A 31 28.00 -6.49 24.74
N LEU A 32 27.14 -7.33 25.32
CA LEU A 32 25.82 -7.61 24.77
C LEU A 32 24.91 -6.37 24.80
N LEU A 33 24.96 -5.60 25.88
CA LEU A 33 24.23 -4.33 25.98
C LEU A 33 24.75 -3.31 24.98
N ASP A 34 26.07 -3.21 24.80
CA ASP A 34 26.69 -2.34 23.80
C ASP A 34 26.25 -2.71 22.38
N GLU A 35 26.28 -4.01 22.05
CA GLU A 35 25.84 -4.51 20.74
C GLU A 35 24.34 -4.29 20.52
N SER A 36 23.51 -4.50 21.55
CA SER A 36 22.08 -4.20 21.51
C SER A 36 21.83 -2.71 21.27
N SER A 37 22.58 -1.83 21.95
CA SER A 37 22.51 -0.39 21.74
C SER A 37 22.89 0.00 20.30
N ASN A 38 23.96 -0.59 19.77
CA ASN A 38 24.39 -0.38 18.40
C ASN A 38 23.35 -0.86 17.39
N THR A 39 22.74 -2.02 17.63
CA THR A 39 21.67 -2.58 16.79
C THR A 39 20.45 -1.66 16.79
N VAL A 40 20.03 -1.16 17.96
CA VAL A 40 18.92 -0.21 18.03
C VAL A 40 19.25 1.08 17.27
N ARG A 41 20.48 1.58 17.39
CA ARG A 41 20.94 2.76 16.65
C ARG A 41 20.98 2.52 15.14
N SER A 42 21.45 1.37 14.68
CA SER A 42 21.47 1.05 13.23
C SER A 42 20.07 0.90 12.67
N VAL A 43 19.20 0.16 13.37
CA VAL A 43 17.79 0.00 13.00
C VAL A 43 17.08 1.34 12.90
N ASN A 44 17.25 2.23 13.89
CA ASN A 44 16.65 3.57 13.82
C ASN A 44 17.17 4.38 12.63
N LYS A 45 18.48 4.29 12.32
CA LYS A 45 19.09 4.98 11.18
C LYS A 45 18.57 4.46 9.83
N GLU A 46 18.20 3.19 9.75
CA GLU A 46 17.63 2.58 8.54
C GLU A 46 16.11 2.80 8.43
N ILE A 47 15.38 2.82 9.54
CA ILE A 47 13.92 3.02 9.56
C ILE A 47 13.54 4.44 9.14
N GLU A 48 14.29 5.46 9.56
CA GLU A 48 13.98 6.86 9.22
C GLU A 48 13.85 7.11 7.70
N PRO A 49 14.81 6.73 6.84
CA PRO A 49 14.67 6.88 5.39
C PRO A 49 13.57 5.98 4.81
N MET A 50 13.40 4.75 5.30
CA MET A 50 12.30 3.87 4.84
C MET A 50 10.92 4.49 5.10
N LEU A 51 10.73 5.12 6.26
CA LEU A 51 9.49 5.83 6.58
C LEU A 51 9.31 7.09 5.72
N ALA A 52 10.40 7.79 5.39
CA ALA A 52 10.35 8.91 4.46
C ALA A 52 9.94 8.47 3.05
N GLU A 53 10.53 7.40 2.52
CA GLU A 53 10.18 6.80 1.23
C GLU A 53 8.74 6.27 1.21
N ALA A 54 8.30 5.63 2.29
CA ALA A 54 6.91 5.19 2.43
C ALA A 54 5.94 6.38 2.40
N ARG A 55 6.26 7.49 3.08
CA ARG A 55 5.46 8.74 3.01
C ARG A 55 5.42 9.32 1.60
N VAL A 56 6.55 9.35 0.89
CA VAL A 56 6.60 9.79 -0.52
C VAL A 56 5.74 8.89 -1.39
N THR A 57 5.90 7.58 -1.26
CA THR A 57 5.10 6.57 -2.01
C THR A 57 3.61 6.74 -1.76
N LEU A 58 3.19 6.89 -0.49
CA LEU A 58 1.78 7.13 -0.14
C LEU A 58 1.29 8.48 -0.66
N THR A 59 2.14 9.50 -0.70
CA THR A 59 1.79 10.81 -1.26
C THR A 59 1.56 10.70 -2.77
N GLU A 60 2.44 10.00 -3.49
CA GLU A 60 2.29 9.77 -4.93
C GLU A 60 1.11 8.86 -5.25
N ALA A 61 0.88 7.80 -4.47
CA ALA A 61 -0.30 6.96 -4.58
C ALA A 61 -1.58 7.79 -4.41
N ASN A 62 -1.64 8.67 -3.40
CA ASN A 62 -2.77 9.58 -3.21
C ASN A 62 -2.97 10.55 -4.39
N LYS A 63 -1.88 11.09 -4.96
CA LYS A 63 -1.97 11.92 -6.18
C LYS A 63 -2.54 11.12 -7.36
N GLN A 64 -2.10 9.88 -7.54
CA GLN A 64 -2.62 9.00 -8.59
C GLN A 64 -4.10 8.67 -8.37
N LEU A 65 -4.52 8.39 -7.13
CA LEU A 65 -5.93 8.18 -6.81
C LEU A 65 -6.79 9.41 -7.14
N LYS A 66 -6.31 10.62 -6.82
CA LYS A 66 -6.99 11.86 -7.23
C LYS A 66 -7.08 12.01 -8.74
N ARG A 67 -6.03 11.62 -9.48
CA ARG A 67 -6.04 11.65 -10.94
C ARG A 67 -7.04 10.64 -11.52
N ILE A 68 -7.13 9.44 -10.94
CA ILE A 68 -8.11 8.43 -11.34
C ILE A 68 -9.53 8.92 -11.09
N ASP A 69 -9.81 9.56 -9.95
CA ASP A 69 -11.12 10.17 -9.68
C ASP A 69 -11.52 11.19 -10.76
N GLN A 70 -10.58 12.03 -11.20
CA GLN A 70 -10.83 12.96 -12.31
C GLN A 70 -11.09 12.23 -13.63
N ILE A 71 -10.29 11.23 -13.98
CA ILE A 71 -10.51 10.42 -15.19
C ILE A 71 -11.89 9.74 -15.14
N THR A 72 -12.29 9.21 -13.98
CA THR A 72 -13.61 8.60 -13.82
C THR A 72 -14.73 9.61 -14.07
N LYS A 73 -14.60 10.85 -13.58
CA LYS A 73 -15.55 11.94 -13.87
C LYS A 73 -15.57 12.32 -15.34
N ASP A 74 -14.40 12.44 -15.97
CA ASP A 74 -14.29 12.73 -17.41
C ASP A 74 -14.96 11.61 -18.24
N VAL A 75 -14.76 10.35 -17.86
CA VAL A 75 -15.40 9.18 -18.49
C VAL A 75 -16.92 9.20 -18.29
N GLU A 76 -17.41 9.55 -17.10
CA GLU A 76 -18.84 9.72 -16.84
C GLU A 76 -19.44 10.78 -17.79
N GLN A 77 -18.80 11.95 -17.90
CA GLN A 77 -19.24 13.02 -18.79
C GLN A 77 -19.21 12.59 -20.27
N VAL A 78 -18.16 11.91 -20.71
CA VAL A 78 -18.06 11.38 -22.07
C VAL A 78 -19.18 10.37 -22.35
N SER A 79 -19.47 9.48 -21.39
CA SER A 79 -20.57 8.52 -21.51
C SER A 79 -21.93 9.21 -21.65
N VAL A 80 -22.21 10.26 -20.86
CA VAL A 80 -23.44 11.08 -20.96
C VAL A 80 -23.52 11.79 -22.31
N ASN A 81 -22.41 12.38 -22.76
CA ASN A 81 -22.34 13.06 -24.06
C ASN A 81 -22.58 12.09 -25.21
N ILE A 82 -21.98 10.89 -25.17
CA ILE A 82 -22.21 9.84 -26.17
C ILE A 82 -23.66 9.37 -26.15
N SER A 83 -24.26 9.15 -24.97
CA SER A 83 -25.68 8.78 -24.86
C SER A 83 -26.57 9.83 -25.52
N SER A 84 -26.28 11.11 -25.28
CA SER A 84 -26.98 12.24 -25.90
C SER A 84 -26.79 12.26 -27.42
N LEU A 85 -25.56 12.06 -27.92
CA LEU A 85 -25.27 11.97 -29.35
C LEU A 85 -26.03 10.80 -30.01
N VAL A 86 -26.06 9.64 -29.36
CA VAL A 86 -26.80 8.45 -29.84
C VAL A 86 -28.30 8.74 -29.87
N ALA A 87 -28.84 9.41 -28.85
CA ALA A 87 -30.24 9.80 -28.81
C ALA A 87 -30.60 10.77 -29.95
N VAL A 88 -29.76 11.78 -30.19
CA VAL A 88 -29.92 12.74 -31.31
C VAL A 88 -29.84 12.02 -32.66
N PHE A 89 -28.86 11.13 -32.84
CA PHE A 89 -28.74 10.32 -34.06
C PHE A 89 -29.98 9.44 -34.27
N THR A 90 -30.45 8.77 -33.21
CA THR A 90 -31.65 7.92 -33.25
C THR A 90 -32.89 8.75 -33.59
N ALA A 91 -33.03 9.95 -33.05
CA ALA A 91 -34.12 10.85 -33.39
C ALA A 91 -34.05 11.32 -34.86
N ALA A 92 -32.85 11.66 -35.34
CA ALA A 92 -32.63 12.12 -36.70
C ALA A 92 -32.90 11.02 -37.74
N VAL A 93 -32.57 9.77 -37.45
CA VAL A 93 -32.68 8.64 -38.40
C VAL A 93 -33.96 7.81 -38.20
N GLY A 94 -34.47 7.70 -36.97
CA GLY A 94 -35.59 6.83 -36.61
C GLY A 94 -36.93 7.28 -37.18
N THR A 95 -37.28 8.57 -37.07
CA THR A 95 -38.55 9.08 -37.60
C THR A 95 -38.62 9.07 -39.14
N PRO A 96 -37.56 9.44 -39.89
CA PRO A 96 -37.55 9.30 -41.34
C PRO A 96 -37.60 7.83 -41.81
N LEU A 97 -36.81 6.93 -41.21
CA LEU A 97 -36.80 5.52 -41.60
C LEU A 97 -38.19 4.88 -41.42
N THR A 98 -38.81 5.08 -40.26
CA THR A 98 -40.16 4.54 -40.00
C THR A 98 -41.21 5.10 -40.97
N LYS A 99 -41.10 6.38 -41.37
CA LYS A 99 -41.92 6.95 -42.44
C LYS A 99 -41.66 6.30 -43.79
N ILE A 100 -40.40 6.04 -44.16
CA ILE A 100 -40.05 5.36 -45.42
C ILE A 100 -40.65 3.94 -45.46
N PHE A 101 -40.51 3.18 -44.37
CA PHE A 101 -41.09 1.83 -44.26
C PHE A 101 -42.62 1.86 -44.29
N GLY A 102 -43.26 2.83 -43.62
CA GLY A 102 -44.70 3.01 -43.64
C GLY A 102 -45.24 3.39 -45.02
N VAL A 103 -44.53 4.24 -45.76
CA VAL A 103 -44.87 4.62 -47.15
C VAL A 103 -44.75 3.40 -48.07
N THR A 104 -43.66 2.63 -47.97
CA THR A 104 -43.53 1.39 -48.77
C THR A 104 -44.61 0.39 -48.45
N GLN A 105 -44.88 0.11 -47.17
CA GLN A 105 -45.97 -0.80 -46.77
C GLN A 105 -47.35 -0.29 -47.19
N GLY A 106 -47.63 1.01 -47.08
CA GLY A 106 -48.89 1.61 -47.52
C GLY A 106 -49.11 1.48 -49.03
N ILE A 107 -48.04 1.68 -49.82
CA ILE A 107 -48.04 1.44 -51.26
C ILE A 107 -48.36 -0.04 -51.53
N PHE A 108 -47.63 -0.99 -50.93
CA PHE A 108 -47.89 -2.42 -51.11
C PHE A 108 -49.31 -2.85 -50.71
N LYS A 109 -49.85 -2.29 -49.62
CA LYS A 109 -51.22 -2.59 -49.14
C LYS A 109 -52.31 -2.03 -50.06
N ALA A 110 -52.09 -0.85 -50.66
CA ALA A 110 -53.02 -0.26 -51.62
C ALA A 110 -53.04 -1.02 -52.96
N PHE A 111 -51.89 -1.57 -53.38
CA PHE A 111 -51.80 -2.43 -54.54
C PHE A 111 -52.39 -3.84 -54.29
N GLY A 112 -52.31 -4.37 -53.07
CA GLY A 112 -52.85 -5.68 -52.70
C GLY A 112 -54.38 -5.73 -52.53
N LYS A 113 -55.04 -4.60 -52.21
CA LYS A 113 -56.49 -4.54 -51.94
C LYS A 113 -57.37 -4.32 -53.19
N ARG A 114 -56.77 -4.28 -54.39
CA ARG A 114 -57.47 -4.14 -55.68
C ARG A 114 -57.62 -5.45 -56.47
N ARG A 115 -57.54 -6.59 -55.79
CA ARG A 115 -57.92 -7.90 -56.35
C ARG A 115 -58.97 -8.55 -55.47
#